data_AF-A0A7R9PBC1-F1
#
_entry.id   AF-A0A7R9PBC1-F1
#
_cell.length_a   1.000
_cell.length_b   1.000
_cell.length_c   1.000
_cell.angle_alpha   90.00
_cell.angle_beta   90.00
_cell.angle_gamma   90.00
#
_symmetry.space_group_name_H-M   'P 1'
#
loop_
_entity.id
_entity.type
_entity.pdbx_description
1 polymer ?
#
loop_
_entity_poly.entity_id
_entity_poly.type
_entity_poly.pdbx_seq_one_letter_code
_entity_poly.pdbx_strand_id
1 'polypeptide(L)'
;MSFGIDGFRIDAVPYLFENESLPDEPLSGDPNAVDTDANYLSHIYTQNQNETFDMIQQWREVVDEYSAKDGVTRYIDHLDNVIRYWLDKGFDGFRIDAVNWLFENTSLADEPLSGNTNANEDEYNYLNHIYTSNQPETFEMVQQWREVVEEYKAQDGLARALITEAYADLENTFKYMGTEERPGAHLTFNFFMISQLSNTSTAQDFYSSITEWIDNVPQGKWSDWVLGNHDQHRIGSRFGSELIDGLNMILQWLPGTAVTYNGEEIGMVDTPVSWEETVDPAGLNAGPERYQLFSRDPERSPYQWDNTTSAGFSNNTNTWLPVNSNYLTLNLAEEINAKVSHYKVYQISCGRES
;
A
#
# COMPACT_ATOMS: atom_id res chain seq x y z
N MET A 1 -9.76 -4.81 -5.67
CA MET A 1 -10.88 -3.83 -5.52
C MET A 1 -10.81 -3.34 -4.09
N SER A 2 -11.05 -2.05 -3.85
CA SER A 2 -10.83 -1.47 -2.52
C SER A 2 -12.03 -0.74 -1.97
N PHE A 3 -12.10 -0.73 -0.65
CA PHE A 3 -13.19 -0.13 0.13
C PHE A 3 -12.59 0.56 1.34
N GLY A 4 -13.03 1.78 1.62
CA GLY A 4 -12.36 2.61 2.62
C GLY A 4 -12.97 3.99 2.77
N ILE A 5 -12.70 4.61 3.92
CA ILE A 5 -12.91 6.04 4.21
C ILE A 5 -11.59 6.74 3.87
N ASP A 6 -11.61 8.01 3.47
CA ASP A 6 -10.39 8.76 3.10
C ASP A 6 -9.26 8.53 4.12
N GLY A 7 -8.20 7.83 3.68
CA GLY A 7 -7.07 7.43 4.50
C GLY A 7 -7.00 5.94 4.83
N PHE A 8 -8.09 5.24 5.16
CA PHE A 8 -8.09 3.80 5.53
C PHE A 8 -8.77 2.95 4.47
N ARG A 9 -8.09 1.92 3.97
CA ARG A 9 -8.59 1.09 2.85
C ARG A 9 -8.30 -0.39 3.07
N ILE A 10 -9.28 -1.23 2.76
CA ILE A 10 -9.12 -2.69 2.72
C ILE A 10 -9.06 -3.11 1.25
N ASP A 11 -7.90 -3.62 0.84
CA ASP A 11 -7.64 -4.15 -0.50
C ASP A 11 -7.76 -5.66 -0.51
N ALA A 12 -8.79 -6.16 -1.18
CA ALA A 12 -8.94 -7.60 -1.40
C ALA A 12 -7.93 -8.08 -2.45
N VAL A 13 -7.15 -9.10 -2.11
CA VAL A 13 -6.10 -9.68 -2.95
C VAL A 13 -6.55 -11.04 -3.49
N PRO A 14 -6.79 -11.18 -4.80
CA PRO A 14 -7.14 -12.46 -5.40
C PRO A 14 -5.90 -13.26 -5.81
N TYR A 15 -6.00 -14.58 -5.77
CA TYR A 15 -5.04 -15.56 -6.30
C TYR A 15 -3.63 -15.53 -5.68
N LEU A 16 -3.51 -15.51 -4.35
CA LEU A 16 -2.21 -15.52 -3.66
C LEU A 16 -1.51 -16.89 -3.63
N PHE A 17 -2.28 -17.97 -3.68
CA PHE A 17 -1.74 -19.33 -3.61
C PHE A 17 -2.01 -20.04 -4.95
N GLU A 18 -0.95 -20.34 -5.71
CA GLU A 18 -1.08 -21.09 -6.96
C GLU A 18 -1.69 -22.47 -6.68
N ASN A 19 -2.92 -22.68 -7.13
CA ASN A 19 -3.31 -23.98 -7.66
C ASN A 19 -2.87 -24.00 -9.12
N GLU A 20 -2.09 -25.00 -9.52
CA GLU A 20 -1.65 -25.23 -10.91
C GLU A 20 -2.85 -25.34 -11.86
N SER A 21 -3.35 -24.21 -12.35
CA SER A 21 -4.13 -24.01 -13.59
C SER A 21 -4.78 -22.62 -13.56
N LEU A 22 -4.19 -21.67 -14.28
CA LEU A 22 -4.91 -20.47 -14.70
C LEU A 22 -6.03 -20.90 -15.66
N PRO A 23 -7.31 -20.53 -15.43
CA PRO A 23 -8.33 -20.72 -16.45
C PRO A 23 -8.16 -19.69 -17.57
N ASP A 24 -8.12 -20.17 -18.82
CA ASP A 24 -7.89 -19.41 -20.06
C ASP A 24 -9.07 -18.52 -20.53
N GLU A 25 -10.08 -18.24 -19.71
CA GLU A 25 -11.25 -17.46 -20.16
C GLU A 25 -11.62 -16.26 -19.27
N PRO A 26 -11.95 -15.11 -19.88
CA PRO A 26 -12.42 -13.95 -19.14
C PRO A 26 -13.80 -14.24 -18.55
N LEU A 27 -13.96 -13.97 -17.25
CA LEU A 27 -15.23 -14.03 -16.54
C LEU A 27 -16.28 -13.17 -17.26
N SER A 28 -17.20 -13.81 -17.99
CA SER A 28 -18.34 -13.14 -18.63
C SER A 28 -19.42 -12.86 -17.59
N GLY A 29 -19.38 -11.68 -16.97
CA GLY A 29 -20.48 -11.12 -16.18
C GLY A 29 -21.24 -10.05 -16.96
N ASP A 30 -22.57 -10.10 -16.93
CA ASP A 30 -23.46 -9.11 -17.58
C ASP A 30 -23.24 -7.71 -16.97
N PRO A 31 -22.79 -6.71 -17.75
CA PRO A 31 -22.50 -5.36 -17.25
C PRO A 31 -23.75 -4.56 -16.84
N ASN A 32 -24.97 -5.11 -16.98
CA ASN A 32 -26.23 -4.41 -16.68
C ASN A 32 -27.03 -5.05 -15.53
N ALA A 33 -26.46 -5.96 -14.75
CA ALA A 33 -27.12 -6.44 -13.54
C ALA A 33 -27.08 -5.35 -12.46
N VAL A 34 -28.11 -4.50 -12.43
CA VAL A 34 -28.36 -3.52 -11.38
C VAL A 34 -28.78 -4.29 -10.13
N ASP A 35 -27.83 -4.52 -9.22
CA ASP A 35 -28.12 -4.95 -7.86
C ASP A 35 -28.65 -3.75 -7.07
N THR A 36 -29.90 -3.83 -6.64
CA THR A 36 -30.65 -2.72 -6.04
C THR A 36 -30.22 -2.37 -4.61
N ASP A 37 -29.21 -3.05 -4.06
CA ASP A 37 -28.59 -2.70 -2.76
C ASP A 37 -27.47 -1.65 -2.86
N ALA A 38 -27.07 -1.23 -4.07
CA ALA A 38 -26.05 -0.20 -4.30
C ALA A 38 -26.47 1.22 -3.83
N ASN A 39 -27.74 1.44 -3.48
CA ASN A 39 -28.24 2.74 -3.04
C ASN A 39 -27.83 3.12 -1.59
N TYR A 40 -27.28 2.18 -0.81
CA TYR A 40 -26.77 2.50 0.53
C TYR A 40 -25.33 3.05 0.50
N LEU A 41 -24.57 2.72 -0.55
CA LEU A 41 -23.18 3.15 -0.74
C LEU A 41 -23.04 4.60 -1.25
N SER A 42 -24.11 5.19 -1.80
CA SER A 42 -24.03 6.50 -2.45
C SER A 42 -24.17 7.70 -1.50
N HIS A 43 -24.49 7.48 -0.22
CA HIS A 43 -24.74 8.58 0.73
C HIS A 43 -23.51 8.99 1.54
N ILE A 44 -22.36 8.31 1.39
CA ILE A 44 -21.11 8.61 2.11
C ILE A 44 -20.11 9.36 1.21
N TYR A 45 -20.38 9.48 -0.10
CA TYR A 45 -19.47 10.15 -1.02
C TYR A 45 -19.92 11.58 -1.34
N THR A 46 -19.38 12.55 -0.61
CA THR A 46 -19.30 13.94 -1.08
C THR A 46 -17.89 14.48 -0.91
N GLN A 47 -17.27 14.80 -2.05
CA GLN A 47 -16.01 15.55 -2.18
C GLN A 47 -16.06 16.92 -1.49
N ASN A 48 -15.04 17.23 -0.69
CA ASN A 48 -14.41 18.55 -0.46
C ASN A 48 -13.01 18.24 0.12
N GLN A 49 -11.87 18.71 -0.41
CA GLN A 49 -11.24 20.04 -0.35
C GLN A 49 -10.88 20.58 1.06
N ASN A 50 -10.32 19.74 1.95
CA ASN A 50 -9.19 20.04 2.86
C ASN A 50 -8.94 18.83 3.82
N GLU A 51 -8.07 17.91 3.42
CA GLU A 51 -8.05 16.53 3.94
C GLU A 51 -7.66 16.39 5.43
N THR A 52 -6.80 17.24 5.98
CA THR A 52 -6.43 17.16 7.42
C THR A 52 -7.53 17.68 8.35
N PHE A 53 -8.39 18.59 7.86
CA PHE A 53 -9.55 19.09 8.59
C PHE A 53 -10.77 18.18 8.38
N ASP A 54 -10.87 17.52 7.22
CA ASP A 54 -11.98 16.63 6.87
C ASP A 54 -11.91 15.27 7.57
N MET A 55 -10.73 14.75 7.92
CA MET A 55 -10.66 13.53 8.75
C MET A 55 -11.35 13.76 10.11
N ILE A 56 -11.15 14.94 10.71
CA ILE A 56 -11.78 15.38 11.97
C ILE A 56 -13.29 15.64 11.77
N GLN A 57 -13.72 16.12 10.60
CA GLN A 57 -15.13 16.46 10.34
C GLN A 57 -15.96 15.25 9.88
N GLN A 58 -15.41 14.34 9.08
CA GLN A 58 -16.01 13.05 8.73
C GLN A 58 -16.16 12.17 9.98
N TRP A 59 -15.16 12.16 10.87
CA TRP A 59 -15.31 11.52 12.18
C TRP A 59 -16.37 12.22 13.05
N ARG A 60 -16.55 13.54 12.98
CA ARG A 60 -17.63 14.24 13.71
C ARG A 60 -19.02 13.87 13.21
N GLU A 61 -19.22 13.73 11.90
CA GLU A 61 -20.53 13.34 11.35
C GLU A 61 -20.84 11.86 11.63
N VAL A 62 -19.83 10.98 11.57
CA VAL A 62 -19.97 9.58 12.00
C VAL A 62 -20.17 9.49 13.53
N VAL A 63 -19.42 10.21 14.35
CA VAL A 63 -19.55 10.15 15.81
C VAL A 63 -20.83 10.80 16.33
N ASP A 64 -21.30 11.89 15.73
CA ASP A 64 -22.56 12.51 16.16
C ASP A 64 -23.77 11.61 15.82
N GLU A 65 -23.71 10.81 14.75
CA GLU A 65 -24.73 9.80 14.41
C GLU A 65 -24.55 8.48 15.21
N TYR A 66 -23.33 8.14 15.63
CA TYR A 66 -22.98 6.87 16.30
C TYR A 66 -22.54 7.01 17.78
N SER A 67 -22.90 8.10 18.46
CA SER A 67 -22.55 8.44 19.85
C SER A 67 -23.07 7.48 20.96
N ALA A 68 -23.68 6.34 20.60
CA ALA A 68 -23.98 5.25 21.52
C ALA A 68 -22.97 4.12 21.32
N LYS A 69 -22.59 3.39 22.37
CA LYS A 69 -21.73 2.18 22.27
C LYS A 69 -22.15 1.21 21.16
N ASP A 70 -23.44 1.18 20.84
CA ASP A 70 -24.04 0.39 19.77
C ASP A 70 -23.51 0.78 18.37
N GLY A 71 -23.03 2.00 18.17
CA GLY A 71 -22.54 2.51 16.89
C GLY A 71 -21.15 2.03 16.52
N VAL A 72 -20.20 2.10 17.46
CA VAL A 72 -18.85 1.55 17.27
C VAL A 72 -18.90 0.05 17.05
N THR A 73 -19.71 -0.68 17.84
CA THR A 73 -19.89 -2.13 17.63
C THR A 73 -20.50 -2.43 16.26
N ARG A 74 -21.52 -1.67 15.81
CA ARG A 74 -22.08 -1.83 14.46
C ARG A 74 -21.07 -1.57 13.35
N TYR A 75 -20.17 -0.60 13.53
CA TYR A 75 -19.13 -0.30 12.56
C TYR A 75 -18.07 -1.39 12.50
N ILE A 76 -17.61 -1.88 13.65
CA ILE A 76 -16.70 -3.03 13.75
C ILE A 76 -17.33 -4.24 13.05
N ASP A 77 -18.58 -4.56 13.38
CA ASP A 77 -19.33 -5.64 12.73
C ASP A 77 -19.47 -5.42 11.21
N HIS A 78 -19.60 -4.17 10.77
CA HIS A 78 -19.68 -3.83 9.36
C HIS A 78 -18.37 -4.13 8.62
N LEU A 79 -17.22 -3.72 9.16
CA LEU A 79 -15.90 -4.00 8.57
C LEU A 79 -15.63 -5.51 8.49
N ASP A 80 -16.00 -6.21 9.55
CA ASP A 80 -15.99 -7.67 9.61
C ASP A 80 -16.84 -8.32 8.52
N ASN A 81 -18.01 -7.77 8.23
CA ASN A 81 -18.87 -8.25 7.15
C ASN A 81 -18.31 -7.92 5.74
N VAL A 82 -17.60 -6.79 5.58
CA VAL A 82 -16.91 -6.47 4.31
C VAL A 82 -15.83 -7.50 4.02
N ILE A 83 -15.01 -7.86 5.01
CA ILE A 83 -14.00 -8.91 4.89
C ILE A 83 -14.66 -10.24 4.51
N ARG A 84 -15.72 -10.64 5.23
CA ARG A 84 -16.46 -11.88 4.94
C ARG A 84 -17.05 -11.90 3.54
N TYR A 85 -17.66 -10.81 3.10
CA TYR A 85 -18.22 -10.70 1.75
C TYR A 85 -17.18 -11.03 0.66
N TRP A 86 -15.95 -10.51 0.79
CA TRP A 86 -14.90 -10.78 -0.19
C TRP A 86 -14.30 -12.18 -0.07
N LEU A 87 -14.22 -12.73 1.15
CA LEU A 87 -13.84 -14.12 1.36
C LEU A 87 -14.86 -15.09 0.76
N ASP A 88 -16.16 -14.79 0.86
CA ASP A 88 -17.25 -15.54 0.21
C ASP A 88 -17.15 -15.52 -1.33
N LYS A 89 -16.50 -14.50 -1.90
CA LYS A 89 -16.17 -14.42 -3.34
C LYS A 89 -14.91 -15.19 -3.71
N GLY A 90 -14.20 -15.77 -2.75
CA GLY A 90 -13.01 -16.59 -2.97
C GLY A 90 -11.69 -15.81 -3.03
N PHE A 91 -11.63 -14.61 -2.42
CA PHE A 91 -10.36 -13.88 -2.32
C PHE A 91 -9.40 -14.57 -1.33
N ASP A 92 -8.10 -14.50 -1.63
CA ASP A 92 -7.06 -15.19 -0.86
C ASP A 92 -6.48 -14.35 0.27
N GLY A 93 -6.99 -13.13 0.48
CA GLY A 93 -6.56 -12.30 1.58
C GLY A 93 -6.79 -10.82 1.37
N PHE A 94 -6.20 -10.05 2.27
CA PHE A 94 -6.34 -8.60 2.30
C PHE A 94 -5.03 -7.90 2.63
N ARG A 95 -4.81 -6.77 1.97
CA ARG A 95 -3.90 -5.71 2.40
C ARG A 95 -4.74 -4.62 3.08
N ILE A 96 -4.39 -4.28 4.31
CA ILE A 96 -5.08 -3.27 5.11
C ILE A 96 -4.20 -2.01 5.14
N ASP A 97 -4.61 -1.02 4.35
CA ASP A 97 -3.98 0.28 4.20
C ASP A 97 -4.18 1.15 5.45
N ALA A 98 -3.15 1.94 5.76
CA ALA A 98 -3.13 2.96 6.81
C ALA A 98 -3.72 2.51 8.16
N VAL A 99 -3.42 1.28 8.57
CA VAL A 99 -4.06 0.70 9.75
C VAL A 99 -3.74 1.50 11.01
N ASN A 100 -2.60 2.19 11.05
CA ASN A 100 -2.15 2.96 12.20
C ASN A 100 -3.01 4.17 12.56
N TRP A 101 -3.88 4.65 11.68
CA TRP A 101 -4.78 5.78 11.95
C TRP A 101 -6.22 5.36 12.27
N LEU A 102 -6.46 4.08 12.56
CA LEU A 102 -7.82 3.57 12.76
C LEU A 102 -8.54 4.14 13.99
N PHE A 103 -7.79 4.50 15.04
CA PHE A 103 -8.32 5.00 16.30
C PHE A 103 -7.50 6.19 16.80
N GLU A 104 -8.18 7.18 17.37
CA GLU A 104 -7.59 8.28 18.12
C GLU A 104 -7.93 8.22 19.63
N ASN A 105 -7.13 8.93 20.41
CA ASN A 105 -7.31 9.03 21.84
C ASN A 105 -8.57 9.84 22.18
N THR A 106 -9.46 9.24 22.98
CA THR A 106 -10.74 9.86 23.33
C THR A 106 -10.63 11.13 24.18
N SER A 107 -9.45 11.47 24.71
CA SER A 107 -9.24 12.72 25.44
C SER A 107 -9.29 13.95 24.52
N LEU A 108 -9.08 13.77 23.21
CA LEU A 108 -9.01 14.84 22.21
C LEU A 108 -7.97 15.91 22.59
N ALA A 109 -6.89 15.51 23.25
CA ALA A 109 -5.80 16.40 23.60
C ALA A 109 -5.01 16.81 22.35
N ASP A 110 -4.46 18.03 22.37
CA ASP A 110 -3.56 18.50 21.33
C ASP A 110 -2.28 17.66 21.30
N GLU A 111 -1.82 17.32 20.09
CA GLU A 111 -0.56 16.61 19.89
C GLU A 111 0.64 17.50 20.29
N PRO A 112 1.69 16.93 20.89
CA PRO A 112 2.92 17.65 21.14
C PRO A 112 3.66 17.99 19.83
N LEU A 113 4.44 19.07 19.84
CA LEU A 113 5.36 19.41 18.74
C LEU A 113 6.41 18.30 18.57
N SER A 114 6.74 17.96 17.32
CA SER A 114 7.77 16.97 17.00
C SER A 114 9.19 17.48 17.29
N GLY A 115 9.38 18.80 17.28
CA GLY A 115 10.70 19.44 17.32
C GLY A 115 11.43 19.44 15.97
N ASN A 116 10.78 19.01 14.89
CA ASN A 116 11.34 19.05 13.53
C ASN A 116 11.39 20.49 13.00
N THR A 117 12.58 21.09 12.99
CA THR A 117 12.78 22.47 12.51
C THR A 117 12.66 22.65 11.00
N ASN A 118 12.57 21.56 10.25
CA ASN A 118 12.41 21.58 8.80
C ASN A 118 10.95 21.43 8.37
N ALA A 119 10.04 21.16 9.31
CA ALA A 119 8.61 21.04 9.03
C ALA A 119 7.91 22.38 9.26
N ASN A 120 7.07 22.78 8.31
CA ASN A 120 6.18 23.93 8.47
C ASN A 120 4.98 23.57 9.36
N GLU A 121 4.32 24.56 9.98
CA GLU A 121 3.19 24.33 10.91
C GLU A 121 2.01 23.58 10.26
N ASP A 122 1.86 23.69 8.95
CA ASP A 122 0.85 23.03 8.13
C ASP A 122 1.25 21.61 7.68
N GLU A 123 2.47 21.15 7.98
CA GLU A 123 2.97 19.84 7.56
C GLU A 123 2.79 18.78 8.64
N TYR A 124 2.45 17.56 8.22
CA TYR A 124 2.21 16.42 9.12
C TYR A 124 3.37 16.19 10.11
N ASN A 125 4.62 16.36 9.68
CA ASN A 125 5.79 16.12 10.51
C ASN A 125 6.08 17.23 11.55
N TYR A 126 5.24 18.26 11.63
CA TYR A 126 5.33 19.32 12.65
C TYR A 126 4.91 18.82 14.05
N LEU A 127 4.02 17.84 14.10
CA LEU A 127 3.50 17.24 15.33
C LEU A 127 4.05 15.82 15.52
N ASN A 128 4.08 15.38 16.78
CA ASN A 128 4.35 14.00 17.15
C ASN A 128 3.03 13.33 17.51
N HIS A 129 2.56 12.45 16.61
CA HIS A 129 1.20 11.89 16.58
C HIS A 129 0.98 10.75 17.58
N ILE A 130 1.09 11.05 18.87
CA ILE A 130 0.97 10.04 19.95
C ILE A 130 -0.49 9.77 20.33
N TYR A 131 -1.40 10.67 20.00
CA TYR A 131 -2.83 10.53 20.29
C TYR A 131 -3.65 10.09 19.08
N THR A 132 -3.13 10.24 17.87
CA THR A 132 -3.87 10.00 16.61
C THR A 132 -3.34 8.82 15.80
N SER A 133 -2.26 8.17 16.26
CA SER A 133 -1.68 7.02 15.58
C SER A 133 -1.35 5.89 16.56
N ASN A 134 -1.40 4.64 16.07
CA ASN A 134 -0.99 3.41 16.77
C ASN A 134 -1.65 3.25 18.16
N GLN A 135 -2.90 3.66 18.31
CA GLN A 135 -3.63 3.47 19.58
C GLN A 135 -3.81 1.96 19.85
N PRO A 136 -3.88 1.53 21.12
CA PRO A 136 -3.98 0.12 21.49
C PRO A 136 -5.10 -0.64 20.76
N GLU A 137 -6.25 0.00 20.60
CA GLU A 137 -7.46 -0.50 19.94
C GLU A 137 -7.19 -0.90 18.48
N THR A 138 -6.25 -0.23 17.81
CA THR A 138 -5.85 -0.56 16.44
C THR A 138 -5.29 -1.97 16.34
N PHE A 139 -4.42 -2.36 17.28
CA PHE A 139 -3.84 -3.71 17.27
C PHE A 139 -4.89 -4.77 17.60
N GLU A 140 -5.87 -4.44 18.45
CA GLU A 140 -6.98 -5.34 18.77
C GLU A 140 -7.87 -5.58 17.56
N MET A 141 -8.13 -4.56 16.74
CA MET A 141 -8.90 -4.71 15.50
C MET A 141 -8.20 -5.63 14.51
N VAL A 142 -6.88 -5.51 14.35
CA VAL A 142 -6.11 -6.39 13.46
C VAL A 142 -6.16 -7.85 13.95
N GLN A 143 -6.14 -8.07 15.26
CA GLN A 143 -6.31 -9.41 15.85
C GLN A 143 -7.72 -9.95 15.60
N GLN A 144 -8.75 -9.11 15.70
CA GLN A 144 -10.12 -9.49 15.34
C GLN A 144 -10.24 -9.88 13.86
N TRP A 145 -9.69 -9.08 12.93
CA TRP A 145 -9.67 -9.44 11.51
C TRP A 145 -8.90 -10.74 11.26
N ARG A 146 -7.81 -10.98 12.00
CA ARG A 146 -7.11 -12.26 11.92
C ARG A 146 -8.02 -13.43 12.29
N GLU A 147 -8.86 -13.31 13.32
CA GLU A 147 -9.84 -14.34 13.68
C GLU A 147 -10.83 -14.60 12.53
N VAL A 148 -11.38 -13.54 11.90
CA VAL A 148 -12.28 -13.67 10.73
C VAL A 148 -11.63 -14.48 9.61
N VAL A 149 -10.36 -14.18 9.30
CA VAL A 149 -9.64 -14.84 8.20
C VAL A 149 -9.32 -16.31 8.54
N GLU A 150 -9.04 -16.63 9.81
CA GLU A 150 -8.83 -18.01 10.27
C GLU A 150 -10.13 -18.83 10.33
N GLU A 151 -11.30 -18.22 10.52
CA GLU A 151 -12.61 -18.91 10.42
C GLU A 151 -12.78 -19.58 9.05
N TYR A 152 -12.38 -18.92 7.96
CA TYR A 152 -12.49 -19.47 6.61
C TYR A 152 -11.51 -20.61 6.38
N LYS A 153 -10.26 -20.47 6.86
CA LYS A 153 -9.27 -21.54 6.81
C LYS A 153 -9.75 -22.78 7.59
N ALA A 154 -10.43 -22.60 8.72
CA ALA A 154 -11.00 -23.72 9.46
C ALA A 154 -12.14 -24.43 8.70
N GLN A 155 -12.84 -23.72 7.81
CA GLN A 155 -13.96 -24.26 7.03
C GLN A 155 -13.51 -25.08 5.83
N ASP A 156 -12.49 -24.64 5.09
CA ASP A 156 -12.07 -25.27 3.82
C ASP A 156 -10.59 -25.68 3.74
N GLY A 157 -9.79 -25.35 4.75
CA GLY A 157 -8.37 -25.69 4.83
C GLY A 157 -7.42 -24.76 4.08
N LEU A 158 -7.91 -23.71 3.41
CA LEU A 158 -7.09 -22.78 2.64
C LEU A 158 -6.64 -21.58 3.49
N ALA A 159 -5.35 -21.24 3.44
CA ALA A 159 -4.85 -20.05 4.12
C ALA A 159 -5.33 -18.79 3.41
N ARG A 160 -5.51 -17.69 4.16
CA ARG A 160 -5.73 -16.36 3.61
C ARG A 160 -4.79 -15.37 4.24
N ALA A 161 -4.16 -14.54 3.42
CA ALA A 161 -3.21 -13.55 3.90
C ALA A 161 -3.95 -12.37 4.55
N LEU A 162 -3.38 -11.86 5.63
CA LEU A 162 -3.77 -10.57 6.19
C LEU A 162 -2.49 -9.77 6.35
N ILE A 163 -2.36 -8.72 5.56
CA ILE A 163 -1.15 -7.91 5.45
C ILE A 163 -1.50 -6.50 5.89
N THR A 164 -0.79 -5.93 6.85
CA THR A 164 -1.04 -4.55 7.30
C THR A 164 0.01 -3.59 6.77
N GLU A 165 -0.44 -2.40 6.41
CA GLU A 165 0.40 -1.26 6.06
C GLU A 165 0.36 -0.22 7.18
N ALA A 166 1.53 0.05 7.75
CA ALA A 166 1.72 1.13 8.68
C ALA A 166 3.16 1.64 8.58
N TYR A 167 3.32 2.95 8.35
CA TYR A 167 4.61 3.61 8.58
C TYR A 167 4.73 3.88 10.08
N ALA A 168 5.33 2.94 10.80
CA ALA A 168 5.53 2.99 12.25
C ALA A 168 6.96 2.63 12.65
N ASP A 169 7.31 2.90 13.90
CA ASP A 169 8.56 2.38 14.46
C ASP A 169 8.54 0.84 14.56
N LEU A 170 9.72 0.26 14.83
CA LEU A 170 9.90 -1.20 14.89
C LEU A 170 8.99 -1.85 15.93
N GLU A 171 8.82 -1.21 17.10
CA GLU A 171 8.02 -1.75 18.19
C GLU A 171 6.54 -1.87 17.79
N ASN A 172 5.98 -0.80 17.24
CA ASN A 172 4.59 -0.77 16.79
C ASN A 172 4.38 -1.64 15.55
N THR A 173 5.33 -1.68 14.62
CA THR A 173 5.29 -2.57 13.46
C THR A 173 5.10 -4.03 13.86
N PHE A 174 5.83 -4.48 14.89
CA PHE A 174 5.69 -5.86 15.40
C PHE A 174 4.44 -6.10 16.23
N LYS A 175 3.87 -5.08 16.89
CA LYS A 175 2.57 -5.22 17.58
C LYS A 175 1.45 -5.61 16.62
N TYR A 176 1.48 -5.14 15.36
CA TYR A 176 0.52 -5.54 14.33
C TYR A 176 0.53 -7.04 14.01
N MET A 177 1.68 -7.70 14.16
CA MET A 177 1.80 -9.15 13.94
C MET A 177 1.18 -9.97 15.09
N GLY A 178 0.92 -9.34 16.24
CA GLY A 178 0.38 -9.96 17.46
C GLY A 178 1.33 -10.97 18.10
N THR A 179 0.84 -11.65 19.15
CA THR A 179 1.61 -12.69 19.86
C THR A 179 1.26 -14.09 19.35
N GLU A 180 1.76 -15.14 20.00
CA GLU A 180 1.35 -16.52 19.72
C GLU A 180 -0.07 -16.77 20.24
N GLU A 181 -0.42 -16.23 21.41
CA GLU A 181 -1.73 -16.39 22.05
C GLU A 181 -2.81 -15.55 21.39
N ARG A 182 -2.44 -14.37 20.85
CA ARG A 182 -3.36 -13.48 20.12
C ARG A 182 -2.70 -13.04 18.81
N PRO A 183 -2.73 -13.90 17.76
CA PRO A 183 -2.13 -13.60 16.47
C PRO A 183 -2.77 -12.37 15.81
N GLY A 184 -1.94 -11.51 15.24
CA GLY A 184 -2.37 -10.37 14.42
C GLY A 184 -2.19 -10.67 12.94
N ALA A 185 -1.76 -9.66 12.17
CA ALA A 185 -1.47 -9.81 10.75
C ALA A 185 -0.46 -10.92 10.48
N HIS A 186 -0.60 -11.58 9.33
CA HIS A 186 0.39 -12.55 8.84
C HIS A 186 1.70 -11.86 8.50
N LEU A 187 1.61 -10.65 7.92
CA LEU A 187 2.72 -9.77 7.58
C LEU A 187 2.35 -8.32 7.90
N THR A 188 3.34 -7.52 8.28
CA THR A 188 3.21 -6.07 8.35
C THR A 188 4.33 -5.51 7.50
N PHE A 189 3.99 -4.74 6.47
CA PHE A 189 4.99 -4.33 5.47
C PHE A 189 6.21 -3.66 6.11
N ASN A 190 7.38 -4.17 5.74
CA ASN A 190 8.66 -3.63 6.14
C ASN A 190 9.07 -2.47 5.21
N PHE A 191 8.75 -1.25 5.61
CA PHE A 191 9.14 -0.05 4.87
C PHE A 191 10.48 0.55 5.26
N PHE A 192 11.34 -0.16 6.01
CA PHE A 192 12.58 0.43 6.52
C PHE A 192 13.55 0.78 5.39
N MET A 193 13.61 -0.02 4.34
CA MET A 193 14.42 0.30 3.15
C MET A 193 13.87 1.49 2.35
N ILE A 194 12.58 1.79 2.49
CA ILE A 194 11.97 3.00 1.92
C ILE A 194 12.35 4.21 2.78
N SER A 195 12.16 4.14 4.10
CA SER A 195 12.27 5.29 5.00
C SER A 195 13.70 5.63 5.42
N GLN A 196 14.61 4.64 5.46
CA GLN A 196 15.96 4.81 6.01
C GLN A 196 17.04 4.92 4.92
N LEU A 197 16.76 4.50 3.68
CA LEU A 197 17.77 4.38 2.63
C LEU A 197 17.53 5.34 1.46
N SER A 198 18.61 5.76 0.80
CA SER A 198 18.62 6.65 -0.37
C SER A 198 19.84 6.40 -1.25
N ASN A 199 19.98 7.14 -2.36
CA ASN A 199 21.18 7.14 -3.20
C ASN A 199 22.49 7.53 -2.48
N THR A 200 22.41 8.11 -1.28
CA THR A 200 23.60 8.42 -0.46
C THR A 200 23.97 7.31 0.54
N SER A 201 23.14 6.29 0.67
CA SER A 201 23.38 5.16 1.58
C SER A 201 24.55 4.31 1.11
N THR A 202 25.39 3.92 2.07
CA THR A 202 26.51 3.01 1.88
C THR A 202 26.08 1.55 2.04
N ALA A 203 26.92 0.60 1.64
CA ALA A 203 26.67 -0.82 1.89
C ALA A 203 26.48 -1.15 3.38
N GLN A 204 27.11 -0.37 4.29
CA GLN A 204 26.94 -0.54 5.73
C GLN A 204 25.52 -0.13 6.17
N ASP A 205 24.95 0.92 5.57
CA ASP A 205 23.59 1.37 5.88
C ASP A 205 22.55 0.33 5.43
N PHE A 206 22.74 -0.26 4.24
CA PHE A 206 21.93 -1.39 3.78
C PHE A 206 22.02 -2.59 4.73
N TYR A 207 23.25 -2.99 5.10
CA TYR A 207 23.45 -4.08 6.06
C TYR A 207 22.73 -3.79 7.37
N SER A 208 22.92 -2.60 7.93
CA SER A 208 22.31 -2.18 9.20
C SER A 208 20.78 -2.22 9.15
N SER A 209 20.16 -1.68 8.09
CA SER A 209 18.70 -1.72 7.92
C SER A 209 18.16 -3.15 7.82
N ILE A 210 18.86 -4.02 7.08
CA ILE A 210 18.50 -5.45 6.95
C ILE A 210 18.61 -6.17 8.31
N THR A 211 19.73 -6.00 9.01
CA THR A 211 19.96 -6.66 10.30
C THR A 211 19.08 -6.11 11.40
N GLU A 212 18.72 -4.82 11.37
CA GLU A 212 17.77 -4.24 12.32
C GLU A 212 16.44 -4.99 12.28
N TRP A 213 15.95 -5.34 11.09
CA TRP A 213 14.75 -6.15 10.96
C TRP A 213 14.97 -7.62 11.37
N ILE A 214 15.98 -8.28 10.78
CA ILE A 214 16.22 -9.73 10.98
C ILE A 214 16.53 -10.06 12.44
N ASP A 215 17.28 -9.21 13.14
CA ASP A 215 17.70 -9.47 14.51
C ASP A 215 16.56 -9.23 15.53
N ASN A 216 15.50 -8.50 15.13
CA ASN A 216 14.42 -8.11 16.03
C ASN A 216 13.05 -8.70 15.67
N VAL A 217 12.87 -9.27 14.47
CA VAL A 217 11.61 -9.91 14.08
C VAL A 217 11.21 -10.97 15.14
N PRO A 218 9.98 -10.94 15.67
CA PRO A 218 9.62 -11.85 16.75
C PRO A 218 9.70 -13.32 16.32
N GLN A 219 10.10 -14.19 17.23
CA GLN A 219 10.24 -15.62 16.95
C GLN A 219 8.95 -16.20 16.35
N GLY A 220 9.09 -16.94 15.24
CA GLY A 220 7.96 -17.57 14.55
C GLY A 220 7.17 -16.64 13.62
N LYS A 221 7.56 -15.36 13.51
CA LYS A 221 7.00 -14.44 12.51
C LYS A 221 7.78 -14.50 11.20
N TRP A 222 7.13 -14.08 10.11
CA TRP A 222 7.68 -14.09 8.76
C TRP A 222 8.07 -12.68 8.33
N SER A 223 9.23 -12.53 7.71
CA SER A 223 9.70 -11.24 7.22
C SER A 223 9.17 -10.95 5.83
N ASP A 224 9.06 -9.68 5.49
CA ASP A 224 8.90 -9.20 4.12
C ASP A 224 9.86 -8.05 3.84
N TRP A 225 9.99 -7.71 2.56
CA TRP A 225 10.89 -6.68 2.08
C TRP A 225 10.19 -5.87 0.99
N VAL A 226 10.14 -4.54 1.18
CA VAL A 226 9.49 -3.60 0.26
C VAL A 226 10.48 -2.48 -0.11
N LEU A 227 10.62 -2.19 -1.41
CA LEU A 227 11.50 -1.12 -1.91
C LEU A 227 10.77 0.05 -2.58
N GLY A 228 9.53 -0.17 -2.98
CA GLY A 228 8.67 0.86 -3.56
C GLY A 228 7.20 0.51 -3.42
N ASN A 229 6.36 1.52 -3.63
CA ASN A 229 4.92 1.44 -3.65
C ASN A 229 4.38 2.69 -4.38
N HIS A 230 3.07 2.87 -4.38
CA HIS A 230 2.40 4.01 -5.02
C HIS A 230 2.43 5.32 -4.22
N ASP A 231 3.12 5.38 -3.08
CA ASP A 231 3.25 6.57 -2.23
C ASP A 231 4.69 7.06 -2.11
N GLN A 232 5.61 6.40 -2.81
CA GLN A 232 7.04 6.66 -2.74
C GLN A 232 7.64 6.66 -4.13
N HIS A 233 8.53 7.63 -4.37
CA HIS A 233 9.34 7.71 -5.59
C HIS A 233 9.92 6.35 -5.97
N ARG A 234 9.90 6.03 -7.27
CA ARG A 234 10.37 4.74 -7.81
C ARG A 234 11.84 4.49 -7.48
N ILE A 235 12.21 3.21 -7.37
CA ILE A 235 13.59 2.78 -7.03
C ILE A 235 14.64 3.48 -7.88
N GLY A 236 14.47 3.48 -9.22
CA GLY A 236 15.44 4.10 -10.12
C GLY A 236 15.57 5.62 -9.96
N SER A 237 14.52 6.30 -9.48
CA SER A 237 14.56 7.72 -9.13
C SER A 237 15.21 7.97 -7.77
N ARG A 238 14.94 7.11 -6.77
CA ARG A 238 15.48 7.23 -5.41
C ARG A 238 16.95 6.87 -5.30
N PHE A 239 17.37 5.81 -5.99
CA PHE A 239 18.70 5.21 -5.85
C PHE A 239 19.59 5.41 -7.08
N GLY A 240 19.01 5.67 -8.25
CA GLY A 240 19.71 5.67 -9.53
C GLY A 240 19.46 4.38 -10.32
N SER A 241 19.42 4.51 -11.64
CA SER A 241 19.13 3.41 -12.57
C SER A 241 20.10 2.24 -12.47
N GLU A 242 21.35 2.50 -12.08
CA GLU A 242 22.42 1.52 -11.96
C GLU A 242 22.26 0.56 -10.78
N LEU A 243 21.43 0.90 -9.79
CA LEU A 243 21.19 0.08 -8.60
C LEU A 243 19.94 -0.80 -8.71
N ILE A 244 19.08 -0.60 -9.71
CA ILE A 244 17.80 -1.31 -9.87
C ILE A 244 17.99 -2.83 -9.81
N ASP A 245 18.91 -3.37 -10.62
CA ASP A 245 19.18 -4.81 -10.68
C ASP A 245 19.65 -5.37 -9.34
N GLY A 246 20.63 -4.70 -8.71
CA GLY A 246 21.18 -5.15 -7.44
C GLY A 246 20.15 -5.12 -6.31
N LEU A 247 19.31 -4.10 -6.28
CA LEU A 247 18.25 -3.95 -5.28
C LEU A 247 17.14 -4.99 -5.47
N ASN A 248 16.71 -5.24 -6.71
CA ASN A 248 15.77 -6.32 -7.02
C ASN A 248 16.35 -7.68 -6.64
N MET A 249 17.63 -7.95 -6.92
CA MET A 249 18.29 -9.20 -6.52
C MET A 249 18.33 -9.37 -4.99
N ILE A 250 18.68 -8.31 -4.25
CA ILE A 250 18.68 -8.34 -2.78
C ILE A 250 17.28 -8.69 -2.26
N LEU A 251 16.25 -8.04 -2.79
CA LEU A 251 14.86 -8.26 -2.37
C LEU A 251 14.43 -9.72 -2.52
N GLN A 252 14.74 -10.33 -3.66
CA GLN A 252 14.36 -11.71 -3.98
C GLN A 252 15.18 -12.77 -3.21
N TRP A 253 16.34 -12.40 -2.66
CA TRP A 253 17.24 -13.34 -1.98
C TRP A 253 17.24 -13.23 -0.46
N LEU A 254 16.68 -12.16 0.09
CA LEU A 254 16.49 -12.05 1.54
C LEU A 254 15.44 -13.05 2.02
N PRO A 255 15.57 -13.56 3.27
CA PRO A 255 14.62 -14.53 3.81
C PRO A 255 13.26 -13.86 4.02
N GLY A 256 12.19 -14.52 3.59
CA GLY A 256 10.83 -14.01 3.75
C GLY A 256 10.11 -13.83 2.41
N THR A 257 9.27 -12.81 2.33
CA THR A 257 8.50 -12.45 1.14
C THR A 257 9.08 -11.21 0.46
N ALA A 258 9.43 -11.32 -0.81
CA ALA A 258 9.77 -10.15 -1.63
C ALA A 258 8.49 -9.48 -2.15
N VAL A 259 8.38 -8.15 -1.99
CA VAL A 259 7.22 -7.36 -2.44
C VAL A 259 7.67 -6.39 -3.52
N THR A 260 7.15 -6.57 -4.73
CA THR A 260 7.52 -5.76 -5.90
C THR A 260 6.36 -4.87 -6.31
N TYR A 261 6.64 -3.57 -6.44
CA TYR A 261 5.71 -2.58 -6.98
C TYR A 261 5.78 -2.54 -8.51
N ASN A 262 4.63 -2.29 -9.16
CA ASN A 262 4.52 -2.41 -10.61
C ASN A 262 5.52 -1.49 -11.33
N GLY A 263 6.33 -2.09 -12.22
CA GLY A 263 7.35 -1.40 -13.00
C GLY A 263 8.75 -1.52 -12.44
N GLU A 264 8.94 -1.97 -11.19
CA GLU A 264 10.27 -2.24 -10.63
C GLU A 264 11.00 -3.36 -11.38
N GLU A 265 10.26 -4.34 -11.88
CA GLU A 265 10.79 -5.48 -12.63
C GLU A 265 11.33 -5.10 -14.01
N ILE A 266 10.88 -3.98 -14.58
CA ILE A 266 11.39 -3.41 -15.83
C ILE A 266 12.19 -2.12 -15.60
N GLY A 267 12.42 -1.73 -14.35
CA GLY A 267 13.21 -0.54 -14.00
C GLY A 267 12.54 0.80 -14.31
N MET A 268 11.21 0.90 -14.27
CA MET A 268 10.49 2.17 -14.41
C MET A 268 11.00 3.21 -13.40
N VAL A 269 11.07 4.45 -13.85
CA VAL A 269 11.43 5.65 -13.05
C VAL A 269 10.25 6.61 -13.00
N ASP A 270 10.29 7.55 -12.08
CA ASP A 270 9.25 8.56 -11.92
C ASP A 270 8.97 9.30 -13.23
N THR A 271 7.69 9.51 -13.51
CA THR A 271 7.25 10.30 -14.65
C THR A 271 7.20 11.77 -14.27
N PRO A 272 7.79 12.68 -15.05
CA PRO A 272 7.55 14.11 -14.86
C PRO A 272 6.07 14.44 -15.04
N VAL A 273 5.43 14.97 -13.99
CA VAL A 273 4.04 15.42 -14.00
C VAL A 273 4.00 16.93 -13.74
N SER A 274 3.36 17.68 -14.64
CA SER A 274 3.17 19.13 -14.44
C SER A 274 2.09 19.40 -13.38
N TRP A 275 2.04 20.64 -12.87
CA TRP A 275 0.97 21.05 -11.95
C TRP A 275 -0.42 20.86 -12.58
N GLU A 276 -0.57 21.19 -13.86
CA GLU A 276 -1.83 21.06 -14.59
C GLU A 276 -2.28 19.60 -14.80
N GLU A 277 -1.33 18.66 -14.72
CA GLU A 277 -1.57 17.22 -14.83
C GLU A 277 -1.67 16.53 -13.46
N THR A 278 -1.36 17.23 -12.37
CA THR A 278 -1.43 16.68 -11.01
C THR A 278 -2.89 16.39 -10.66
N VAL A 279 -3.13 15.16 -10.20
CA VAL A 279 -4.44 14.71 -9.73
C VAL A 279 -4.38 14.17 -8.30
N ASP A 280 -3.19 13.93 -7.76
CA ASP A 280 -3.02 13.53 -6.36
C ASP A 280 -3.49 14.64 -5.41
N PRO A 281 -4.46 14.37 -4.53
CA PRO A 281 -4.95 15.36 -3.58
C PRO A 281 -3.87 15.98 -2.69
N ALA A 282 -2.87 15.21 -2.26
CA ALA A 282 -1.75 15.72 -1.47
C ALA A 282 -0.95 16.79 -2.25
N GLY A 283 -0.69 16.53 -3.54
CA GLY A 283 -0.06 17.49 -4.45
C GLY A 283 -0.94 18.73 -4.68
N LEU A 284 -2.24 18.54 -4.93
CA LEU A 284 -3.20 19.62 -5.14
C LEU A 284 -3.33 20.54 -3.91
N ASN A 285 -3.40 19.96 -2.72
CA ASN A 285 -3.50 20.68 -1.45
C ASN A 285 -2.22 21.49 -1.14
N ALA A 286 -1.05 20.98 -1.53
CA ALA A 286 0.21 21.71 -1.41
C ALA A 286 0.30 22.94 -2.35
N GLY A 287 -0.50 22.96 -3.40
CA GLY A 287 -0.57 24.07 -4.35
C GLY A 287 0.57 24.08 -5.38
N PRO A 288 0.49 24.98 -6.38
CA PRO A 288 1.36 24.97 -7.58
C PRO A 288 2.85 25.17 -7.29
N GLU A 289 3.20 25.76 -6.15
CA GLU A 289 4.60 26.02 -5.79
C GLU A 289 5.28 24.82 -5.09
N ARG A 290 4.49 23.95 -4.45
CA ARG A 290 5.00 22.86 -3.60
C ARG A 290 4.54 21.47 -4.04
N TYR A 291 3.68 21.35 -5.05
CA TYR A 291 3.06 20.08 -5.45
C TYR A 291 4.08 18.94 -5.66
N GLN A 292 5.26 19.24 -6.21
CA GLN A 292 6.31 18.24 -6.46
C GLN A 292 6.89 17.61 -5.19
N LEU A 293 6.73 18.27 -4.03
CA LEU A 293 7.21 17.76 -2.75
C LEU A 293 6.23 16.78 -2.10
N PHE A 294 4.97 16.76 -2.55
CA PHE A 294 3.87 16.03 -1.90
C PHE A 294 3.09 15.11 -2.84
N SER A 295 3.09 15.38 -4.15
CA SER A 295 2.39 14.59 -5.14
C SER A 295 3.07 13.24 -5.33
N ARG A 296 2.24 12.19 -5.31
CA ARG A 296 2.59 10.79 -5.59
C ARG A 296 2.30 10.38 -7.04
N ASP A 297 1.85 11.32 -7.87
CA ASP A 297 1.56 11.05 -9.28
C ASP A 297 2.76 10.51 -10.09
N PRO A 298 4.01 10.97 -9.87
CA PRO A 298 5.16 10.50 -10.65
C PRO A 298 5.36 8.96 -10.62
N GLU A 299 5.16 8.33 -9.46
CA GLU A 299 5.28 6.89 -9.24
C GLU A 299 4.01 6.09 -9.65
N ARG A 300 2.89 6.79 -9.89
CA ARG A 300 1.58 6.21 -10.30
C ARG A 300 1.33 6.20 -11.80
N SER A 301 2.29 6.71 -12.59
CA SER A 301 2.18 6.75 -14.05
C SER A 301 1.87 5.37 -14.67
N PRO A 302 1.16 5.33 -15.81
CA PRO A 302 0.78 4.08 -16.45
C PRO A 302 1.97 3.17 -16.78
N TYR A 303 1.76 1.86 -16.64
CA TYR A 303 2.79 0.85 -16.91
C TYR A 303 3.22 0.84 -18.39
N GLN A 304 4.51 0.59 -18.62
CA GLN A 304 5.14 0.63 -19.94
C GLN A 304 5.22 -0.77 -20.57
N TRP A 305 4.15 -1.22 -21.21
CA TRP A 305 4.07 -2.54 -21.85
C TRP A 305 4.91 -2.64 -23.13
N ASP A 306 4.75 -1.67 -24.04
CA ASP A 306 5.44 -1.64 -25.34
C ASP A 306 5.68 -0.20 -25.82
N ASN A 307 6.11 -0.04 -27.08
CA ASN A 307 6.38 1.27 -27.70
C ASN A 307 5.21 1.85 -28.50
N THR A 308 4.00 1.32 -28.34
CA THR A 308 2.80 1.79 -29.03
C THR A 308 2.12 2.94 -28.27
N THR A 309 0.93 3.38 -28.72
CA THR A 309 0.17 4.45 -28.07
C THR A 309 0.06 4.21 -26.56
N SER A 310 0.40 5.23 -25.77
CA SER A 310 0.39 5.19 -24.30
C SER A 310 1.14 3.98 -23.72
N ALA A 311 2.26 3.61 -24.34
CA ALA A 311 3.08 2.47 -23.98
C ALA A 311 2.32 1.14 -23.91
N GLY A 312 1.27 0.97 -24.71
CA GLY A 312 0.42 -0.22 -24.70
C GLY A 312 -0.55 -0.31 -23.51
N PHE A 313 -0.53 0.66 -22.58
CA PHE A 313 -1.48 0.73 -21.47
C PHE A 313 -2.92 1.04 -21.95
N SER A 314 -3.05 1.82 -23.01
CA SER A 314 -4.34 2.21 -23.58
C SER A 314 -4.23 2.53 -25.06
N ASN A 315 -5.30 2.28 -25.82
CA ASN A 315 -5.40 2.73 -27.21
C ASN A 315 -5.64 4.24 -27.33
N ASN A 316 -5.94 4.95 -26.23
CA ASN A 316 -6.09 6.40 -26.21
C ASN A 316 -4.74 7.06 -25.99
N THR A 317 -4.48 8.18 -26.68
CA THR A 317 -3.25 8.97 -26.52
C THR A 317 -3.20 9.74 -25.20
N ASN A 318 -4.36 9.95 -24.56
CA ASN A 318 -4.48 10.64 -23.29
C ASN A 318 -4.98 9.65 -22.24
N THR A 319 -4.21 9.51 -21.17
CA THR A 319 -4.48 8.66 -20.01
C THR A 319 -4.77 9.53 -18.78
N TRP A 320 -5.16 8.90 -17.68
CA TRP A 320 -5.51 9.61 -16.43
C TRP A 320 -4.30 10.33 -15.79
N LEU A 321 -3.09 9.80 -16.01
CA LEU A 321 -1.79 10.44 -15.78
C LEU A 321 -0.92 10.30 -17.03
N PRO A 322 0.04 11.21 -17.28
CA PRO A 322 0.94 11.09 -18.43
C PRO A 322 1.79 9.82 -18.36
N VAL A 323 2.09 9.26 -19.53
CA VAL A 323 3.02 8.14 -19.70
C VAL A 323 4.45 8.69 -19.77
N ASN A 324 5.41 8.07 -19.10
CA ASN A 324 6.80 8.50 -19.16
C ASN A 324 7.31 8.48 -20.59
N SER A 325 7.88 9.58 -21.07
CA SER A 325 8.41 9.69 -22.44
C SER A 325 9.50 8.65 -22.78
N ASN A 326 10.15 8.04 -21.78
CA ASN A 326 11.15 7.00 -21.98
C ASN A 326 10.56 5.64 -22.41
N TYR A 327 9.23 5.48 -22.46
CA TYR A 327 8.57 4.22 -22.83
C TYR A 327 8.98 3.67 -24.19
N LEU A 328 9.46 4.53 -25.10
CA LEU A 328 9.97 4.12 -26.42
C LEU A 328 11.20 3.22 -26.34
N THR A 329 11.98 3.33 -25.26
CA THR A 329 13.22 2.58 -25.04
C THR A 329 13.20 1.71 -23.79
N LEU A 330 12.36 2.05 -22.81
CA LEU A 330 12.18 1.30 -21.57
C LEU A 330 10.74 0.78 -21.53
N ASN A 331 10.52 -0.46 -21.90
CA ASN A 331 9.21 -1.11 -21.82
C ASN A 331 9.39 -2.62 -21.78
N LEU A 332 8.37 -3.34 -21.31
CA LEU A 332 8.44 -4.79 -21.15
C LEU A 332 8.78 -5.53 -22.46
N ALA A 333 8.21 -5.12 -23.59
CA ALA A 333 8.49 -5.77 -24.88
C ALA A 333 9.96 -5.65 -25.31
N GLU A 334 10.59 -4.48 -25.12
CA GLU A 334 12.02 -4.28 -25.38
C GLU A 334 12.88 -5.06 -24.36
N GLU A 335 12.50 -5.05 -23.08
CA GLU A 335 13.19 -5.77 -22.00
C GLU A 335 13.21 -7.30 -22.23
N ILE A 336 12.12 -7.87 -22.76
CA ILE A 336 12.05 -9.29 -23.12
C ILE A 336 13.00 -9.62 -24.29
N ASN A 337 13.05 -8.75 -25.31
CA ASN A 337 13.83 -8.98 -26.53
C ASN A 337 15.34 -8.69 -26.35
N ALA A 338 15.70 -7.77 -25.45
CA ALA A 338 17.07 -7.39 -25.19
C ALA A 338 17.91 -8.55 -24.64
N LYS A 339 19.20 -8.62 -25.00
CA LYS A 339 20.08 -9.69 -24.52
C LYS A 339 20.30 -9.64 -23.00
N VAL A 340 20.38 -8.44 -22.44
CA VAL A 340 20.53 -8.13 -21.02
C VAL A 340 19.55 -7.01 -20.72
N SER A 341 18.75 -7.17 -19.67
CA SER A 341 17.66 -6.27 -19.31
C SER A 341 17.29 -6.46 -17.83
N HIS A 342 16.68 -5.44 -17.23
CA HIS A 342 16.18 -5.49 -15.85
C HIS A 342 15.20 -6.63 -15.66
N TYR A 343 14.30 -6.83 -16.63
CA TYR A 343 13.30 -7.90 -16.57
C TYR A 343 13.93 -9.29 -16.52
N LYS A 344 15.00 -9.53 -17.29
CA LYS A 344 15.71 -10.83 -17.26
C LYS A 344 16.43 -11.04 -15.94
N VAL A 345 17.04 -10.00 -15.38
CA VAL A 345 17.63 -10.07 -14.04
C VAL A 345 16.57 -10.39 -12.99
N TYR A 346 15.40 -9.73 -13.07
CA TYR A 346 14.27 -9.99 -12.18
C TYR A 346 13.78 -11.44 -12.28
N GLN A 347 13.54 -11.96 -13.49
CA GLN A 347 13.11 -13.34 -13.71
C GLN A 347 14.09 -14.37 -13.11
N ILE A 348 15.39 -14.18 -13.36
CA ILE A 348 16.45 -15.02 -12.79
C ILE A 348 16.44 -14.94 -11.26
N SER A 349 16.26 -13.74 -10.70
CA SER A 349 16.25 -13.52 -9.25
C SER A 349 15.07 -14.21 -8.57
N CYS A 350 13.91 -14.27 -9.22
CA CYS A 350 12.73 -15.01 -8.78
C CYS A 350 12.83 -16.54 -8.97
N GLY A 351 13.96 -17.06 -9.47
CA GLY A 351 14.15 -18.50 -9.72
C GLY A 351 13.38 -19.04 -10.92
N ARG A 352 12.89 -18.17 -11.83
CA ARG A 352 12.37 -18.61 -13.13
C ARG A 352 13.56 -18.83 -14.06
N GLU A 353 13.76 -20.07 -14.52
CA GLU A 353 14.77 -20.35 -15.54
C GLU A 353 14.43 -19.60 -16.84
N SER A 354 15.44 -18.94 -17.41
CA SER A 354 15.34 -18.08 -18.61
C SER A 354 15.11 -18.83 -19.91
#